data_AF-A0A7V2XAH5-F1
#
_entry.id   AF-A0A7V2XAH5-F1
#
_cell.length_a   1.000
_cell.length_b   1.000
_cell.length_c   1.000
_cell.angle_alpha   90.00
_cell.angle_beta   90.00
_cell.angle_gamma   90.00
#
_symmetry.space_group_name_H-M   'P 1'
#
loop_
_entity.id
_entity.type
_entity.pdbx_description
1 polymer ?
#
loop_
_entity_poly.entity_id
_entity_poly.type
_entity_poly.pdbx_seq_one_letter_code
_entity_poly.pdbx_strand_id
1 'polypeptide(L)'
;MARRIHRGIEVFGKAKKLFQDREGGIHQDASSLPVDGFPRYDLESGRAETPKQDQLREGLEIAWQVLQAEQVLPLADLAHRIVEELMVNPNYTYRELLAALKGDPRFSVTGGQLVSLSTVEDPADLFFRRIARMKK
;
A
#
# COMPACT_ATOMS: atom_id res chain seq x y z
N MET A 1 -8.10 22.75 6.00
CA MET A 1 -9.27 21.97 5.52
C MET A 1 -8.88 20.50 5.51
N ALA A 2 -9.35 19.71 6.48
CA ALA A 2 -9.04 18.29 6.54
C ALA A 2 -9.98 17.51 5.61
N ARG A 3 -9.45 16.95 4.51
CA ARG A 3 -10.22 16.12 3.58
C ARG A 3 -10.17 14.68 4.09
N ARG A 4 -11.33 14.12 4.47
CA ARG A 4 -11.47 12.76 5.00
C ARG A 4 -11.51 11.77 3.84
N ILE A 5 -10.54 10.87 3.80
CA ILE A 5 -10.57 9.66 2.96
C ILE A 5 -11.64 8.74 3.57
N HIS A 6 -12.68 8.43 2.80
CA HIS A 6 -13.69 7.45 3.23
C HIS A 6 -13.11 6.06 3.00
N ARG A 7 -12.96 5.30 4.08
CA ARG A 7 -12.49 3.91 4.06
C ARG A 7 -13.39 3.11 3.12
N GLY A 8 -12.85 2.76 1.94
CA GLY A 8 -13.53 1.88 1.00
C GLY A 8 -13.86 0.55 1.70
N ILE A 9 -15.05 0.03 1.42
CA ILE A 9 -15.58 -1.19 2.02
C ILE A 9 -14.54 -2.30 1.88
N GLU A 10 -14.05 -2.82 3.01
CA GLU A 10 -13.27 -4.06 3.05
C GLU A 10 -14.14 -5.17 2.45
N VAL A 11 -13.90 -5.54 1.19
CA VAL A 11 -14.51 -6.73 0.59
C VAL A 11 -13.71 -7.94 1.04
N PHE A 12 -13.71 -8.19 2.35
CA PHE A 12 -13.39 -9.51 2.88
C PHE A 12 -14.57 -10.43 2.59
N GLY A 13 -14.37 -11.38 1.68
CA GLY A 13 -15.07 -12.67 1.68
C GLY A 13 -16.60 -12.68 1.62
N LYS A 14 -17.26 -11.76 0.88
CA LYS A 14 -18.69 -11.94 0.59
C LYS A 14 -18.87 -12.81 -0.65
N ALA A 15 -19.54 -13.95 -0.43
CA ALA A 15 -19.86 -14.95 -1.44
C ALA A 15 -20.37 -14.32 -2.74
N LYS A 16 -19.72 -14.69 -3.84
CA LYS A 16 -20.02 -14.30 -5.22
C LYS A 16 -21.52 -14.41 -5.48
N LYS A 17 -22.20 -13.28 -5.69
CA LYS A 17 -23.47 -13.30 -6.42
C LYS A 17 -23.14 -13.60 -7.88
N LEU A 18 -23.28 -14.88 -8.25
CA LEU A 18 -23.38 -15.30 -9.64
C LEU A 18 -24.64 -14.64 -10.21
N PHE A 19 -24.46 -13.64 -11.06
CA PHE A 19 -25.53 -13.19 -11.95
C PHE A 19 -25.49 -14.10 -13.17
N GLN A 20 -26.53 -14.90 -13.32
CA GLN A 20 -26.74 -15.80 -14.44
C GLN A 20 -27.59 -15.06 -15.47
N ASP A 21 -26.99 -14.65 -16.58
CA ASP A 21 -27.75 -14.14 -17.71
C ASP A 21 -28.47 -15.28 -18.45
N ARG A 22 -29.56 -14.92 -19.11
CA ARG A 22 -30.59 -15.83 -19.67
C ARG A 22 -30.11 -16.71 -20.84
N GLU A 23 -28.84 -16.60 -21.25
CA GLU A 23 -28.23 -17.38 -22.34
C GLU A 23 -27.09 -18.31 -21.87
N GLY A 24 -26.87 -18.46 -20.56
CA GLY A 24 -25.95 -19.46 -20.03
C GLY A 24 -24.46 -19.20 -20.26
N GLY A 25 -24.09 -18.05 -20.84
CA GLY A 25 -22.70 -17.60 -20.95
C GLY A 25 -22.19 -17.04 -19.62
N ILE A 26 -21.34 -17.77 -18.91
CA ILE A 26 -20.56 -17.22 -17.81
C ILE A 26 -19.39 -16.44 -18.43
N HIS A 27 -19.58 -15.14 -18.63
CA HIS A 27 -18.49 -14.24 -18.98
C HIS A 27 -17.68 -13.94 -17.72
N GLN A 28 -16.58 -14.66 -17.53
CA GLN A 28 -15.52 -14.22 -16.64
C GLN A 28 -14.87 -13.00 -17.29
N ASP A 29 -15.21 -11.80 -16.81
CA ASP A 29 -14.34 -10.64 -17.00
C ASP A 29 -13.09 -10.85 -16.12
N ALA A 30 -12.25 -11.79 -16.55
CA ALA A 30 -11.01 -12.15 -15.90
C ALA A 30 -9.94 -11.13 -16.27
N SER A 31 -10.12 -9.89 -15.84
CA SER A 31 -8.95 -9.10 -15.47
C SER A 31 -8.54 -9.58 -14.07
N SER A 32 -7.90 -10.75 -14.01
CA SER A 32 -7.33 -11.34 -12.80
C SER A 32 -6.40 -10.31 -12.18
N LEU A 33 -6.87 -9.60 -11.16
CA LEU A 33 -6.05 -8.68 -10.41
C LEU A 33 -4.89 -9.47 -9.81
N PRO A 34 -3.65 -8.96 -9.86
CA PRO A 34 -2.53 -9.62 -9.21
C PRO A 34 -2.88 -9.82 -7.73
N VAL A 35 -2.68 -11.04 -7.23
CA VAL A 35 -3.00 -11.45 -5.85
C VAL A 35 -2.32 -10.55 -4.81
N ASP A 36 -1.22 -9.89 -5.21
CA ASP A 36 -0.41 -8.97 -4.39
C ASP A 36 -0.64 -7.48 -4.71
N GLY A 37 -1.77 -7.13 -5.31
CA GLY A 37 -2.14 -5.74 -5.61
C GLY A 37 -2.53 -4.93 -4.37
N PHE A 38 -2.38 -3.60 -4.44
CA PHE A 38 -2.91 -2.70 -3.42
C PHE A 38 -4.45 -2.83 -3.34
N PRO A 39 -5.06 -2.61 -2.15
CA PRO A 39 -6.49 -2.37 -2.07
C PRO A 39 -6.84 -1.22 -3.03
N ARG A 40 -7.87 -1.40 -3.86
CA ARG A 40 -8.36 -0.31 -4.70
C ARG A 40 -9.15 0.66 -3.83
N TYR A 41 -8.74 1.91 -3.82
CA TYR A 41 -9.47 2.99 -3.18
C TYR A 41 -10.39 3.64 -4.21
N ASP A 42 -11.59 4.02 -3.76
CA ASP A 42 -12.51 4.85 -4.54
C ASP A 42 -11.99 6.29 -4.50
N LEU A 43 -11.00 6.57 -5.36
CA LEU A 43 -10.33 7.86 -5.47
C LEU A 43 -10.96 8.64 -6.62
N GLU A 44 -11.27 9.91 -6.38
CA GLU A 44 -11.87 10.80 -7.38
C GLU A 44 -11.02 10.92 -8.67
N SER A 45 -9.73 10.65 -8.57
CA SER A 45 -8.69 10.83 -9.59
C SER A 45 -8.48 9.64 -10.54
N GLY A 46 -9.24 8.55 -10.42
CA GLY A 46 -9.16 7.43 -11.37
C GLY A 46 -7.84 6.63 -11.32
N ARG A 47 -7.52 5.88 -12.40
CA ARG A 47 -6.28 5.10 -12.52
C ARG A 47 -5.12 6.03 -12.89
N ALA A 48 -3.93 5.79 -12.34
CA ALA A 48 -2.73 6.54 -12.70
C ALA A 48 -2.38 6.34 -14.18
N GLU A 49 -2.29 7.43 -14.94
CA GLU A 49 -1.82 7.45 -16.34
C GLU A 49 -0.29 7.49 -16.44
N THR A 50 0.39 7.78 -15.32
CA THR A 50 1.85 7.84 -15.24
C THR A 50 2.50 6.46 -15.41
N PRO A 51 3.69 6.39 -16.03
CA PRO A 51 4.44 5.15 -16.13
C PRO A 51 4.74 4.55 -14.76
N LYS A 52 4.70 3.22 -14.67
CA LYS A 52 4.93 2.48 -13.41
C LYS A 52 6.22 2.85 -12.69
N GLN A 53 7.30 3.06 -13.44
CA GLN A 53 8.60 3.42 -12.87
C GLN A 53 8.59 4.79 -12.19
N ASP A 54 7.91 5.76 -12.80
CA ASP A 54 7.79 7.11 -12.24
C ASP A 54 6.92 7.11 -10.99
N GLN A 55 5.82 6.34 -10.99
CA GLN A 55 4.94 6.21 -9.83
C GLN A 55 5.63 5.49 -8.67
N LEU A 56 6.45 4.47 -8.95
CA LEU A 56 7.28 3.82 -7.93
C LEU A 56 8.32 4.78 -7.34
N ARG A 57 8.98 5.60 -8.18
CA ARG A 57 9.93 6.61 -7.70
C ARG A 57 9.25 7.62 -6.79
N GLU A 58 8.09 8.15 -7.20
CA GLU A 58 7.30 9.07 -6.39
C GLU A 58 6.83 8.42 -5.08
N GLY A 59 6.39 7.16 -5.15
CA GLY A 59 6.04 6.38 -3.96
C GLY A 59 7.21 6.19 -2.99
N LEU A 60 8.44 6.02 -3.48
CA LEU A 60 9.64 5.97 -2.64
C LEU A 60 9.96 7.33 -1.99
N GLU A 61 9.78 8.45 -2.70
CA GLU A 61 9.97 9.78 -2.11
C GLU A 61 8.97 10.05 -0.99
N ILE A 62 7.70 9.69 -1.20
CA ILE A 62 6.67 9.76 -0.17
C ILE A 62 7.02 8.83 1.00
N ALA A 63 7.46 7.60 0.73
CA ALA A 63 7.88 6.66 1.76
C ALA A 63 8.99 7.24 2.63
N TRP A 64 9.97 7.91 2.01
CA TRP A 64 11.06 8.57 2.71
C TRP A 64 10.53 9.69 3.62
N GLN A 65 9.65 10.56 3.11
CA GLN A 65 9.05 11.64 3.90
C GLN A 65 8.22 11.11 5.09
N VAL A 66 7.41 10.08 4.87
CA VAL A 66 6.61 9.44 5.93
C VAL A 66 7.54 8.87 7.01
N LEU A 67 8.62 8.20 6.62
CA LEU A 67 9.57 7.61 7.56
C LEU A 67 10.47 8.64 8.26
N GLN A 68 10.66 9.85 7.72
CA GLN A 68 11.28 10.95 8.47
C GLN A 68 10.46 11.33 9.71
N ALA A 69 9.13 11.28 9.62
CA ALA A 69 8.24 11.58 10.75
C ALA A 69 8.03 10.34 11.65
N GLU A 70 7.78 9.18 11.05
CA GLU A 70 7.31 7.99 11.76
C GLU A 70 8.44 7.03 12.18
N GLN A 71 9.65 7.21 11.62
CA GLN A 71 10.89 6.44 11.80
C GLN A 71 10.83 4.97 11.33
N VAL A 72 9.75 4.27 11.67
CA VAL A 72 9.52 2.86 11.30
C VAL A 72 8.02 2.60 11.11
N LEU A 73 7.68 1.88 10.04
CA LEU A 73 6.33 1.42 9.75
C LEU A 73 6.32 0.01 9.15
N PRO A 74 5.27 -0.78 9.38
CA PRO A 74 5.00 -1.98 8.59
C PRO A 74 4.80 -1.62 7.11
N LEU A 75 5.21 -2.50 6.20
CA LEU A 75 5.05 -2.31 4.75
C LEU A 75 3.59 -2.01 4.36
N ALA A 76 2.62 -2.68 4.98
CA ALA A 76 1.20 -2.47 4.71
C ALA A 76 0.74 -1.05 5.06
N ASP A 77 1.19 -0.52 6.20
CA ASP A 77 0.83 0.82 6.66
C ASP A 77 1.55 1.88 5.83
N LEU A 78 2.83 1.66 5.51
CA LEU A 78 3.61 2.55 4.65
C LEU A 78 2.99 2.63 3.25
N ALA A 79 2.64 1.48 2.68
CA ALA A 79 1.92 1.37 1.42
C ALA A 79 0.60 2.14 1.44
N HIS A 80 -0.17 2.02 2.52
CA HIS A 80 -1.41 2.79 2.68
C HIS A 80 -1.15 4.29 2.64
N ARG A 81 -0.19 4.78 3.44
CA ARG A 81 0.21 6.20 3.46
C ARG A 81 0.64 6.70 2.09
N ILE A 82 1.42 5.91 1.35
CA ILE A 82 1.83 6.27 0.00
C ILE A 82 0.61 6.47 -0.91
N VAL A 83 -0.39 5.58 -0.85
CA VAL A 83 -1.59 5.73 -1.68
C VAL A 83 -2.44 6.93 -1.23
N GLU A 84 -2.52 7.20 0.07
CA GLU A 84 -3.21 8.39 0.59
C GLU A 84 -2.58 9.68 0.03
N GLU A 85 -1.24 9.78 0.01
CA GLU A 85 -0.52 10.95 -0.49
C GLU A 85 -0.51 11.04 -2.02
N LEU A 86 -0.35 9.91 -2.72
CA LEU A 86 -0.41 9.87 -4.19
C LEU A 86 -1.80 10.25 -4.72
N MET A 87 -2.86 10.03 -3.92
CA MET A 87 -4.26 10.25 -4.33
C MET A 87 -4.64 9.50 -5.62
N VAL A 88 -3.91 8.44 -6.00
CA VAL A 88 -4.20 7.60 -7.17
C VAL A 88 -3.98 6.14 -6.83
N ASN A 89 -4.72 5.24 -7.48
CA ASN A 89 -4.47 3.81 -7.33
C ASN A 89 -3.12 3.45 -7.98
N PRO A 90 -2.17 2.85 -7.23
CA PRO A 90 -0.90 2.43 -7.79
C PRO A 90 -1.07 1.44 -8.94
N ASN A 91 -0.25 1.61 -9.98
CA ASN A 91 -0.12 0.64 -11.07
C ASN A 91 0.97 -0.41 -10.80
N TYR A 92 1.54 -0.42 -9.59
CA TYR A 92 2.50 -1.39 -9.09
C TYR A 92 1.92 -2.19 -7.91
N THR A 93 2.55 -3.33 -7.60
CA THR A 93 2.17 -4.27 -6.55
C THR A 93 2.96 -4.06 -5.25
N TYR A 94 2.50 -4.67 -4.16
CA TYR A 94 3.24 -4.69 -2.89
C TYR A 94 4.65 -5.29 -3.05
N ARG A 95 4.76 -6.33 -3.87
CA ARG A 95 6.03 -7.00 -4.15
C ARG A 95 7.01 -6.07 -4.88
N GLU A 96 6.53 -5.30 -5.84
CA GLU A 96 7.35 -4.33 -6.57
C GLU A 96 7.80 -3.17 -5.67
N LEU A 97 6.90 -2.65 -4.82
CA LEU A 97 7.27 -1.65 -3.82
C LEU A 97 8.31 -2.21 -2.83
N LEU A 98 8.11 -3.43 -2.32
CA LEU A 98 9.06 -4.06 -1.41
C LEU A 98 10.43 -4.28 -2.06
N ALA A 99 10.46 -4.70 -3.33
CA ALA A 99 11.71 -4.86 -4.07
C ALA A 99 12.42 -3.52 -4.25
N ALA A 100 11.66 -2.46 -4.55
CA ALA A 100 12.19 -1.10 -4.69
C ALA A 100 12.75 -0.57 -3.36
N LEU A 101 12.02 -0.74 -2.25
CA LEU A 101 12.48 -0.35 -0.91
C LEU A 101 13.76 -1.09 -0.48
N LYS A 102 13.89 -2.37 -0.81
CA LYS A 102 15.11 -3.15 -0.53
C LYS A 102 16.31 -2.72 -1.39
N GLY A 103 16.05 -2.21 -2.59
CA GLY A 103 17.08 -1.76 -3.52
C GLY A 103 17.57 -0.33 -3.27
N ASP A 104 16.81 0.48 -2.51
CA ASP A 104 17.13 1.86 -2.22
C ASP A 104 17.91 1.99 -0.89
N PRO A 105 19.13 2.56 -0.91
CA PRO A 105 20.01 2.62 0.27
C PRO A 105 19.51 3.51 1.41
N ARG A 106 18.47 4.33 1.16
CA ARG A 106 17.85 5.18 2.18
C ARG A 106 17.02 4.37 3.18
N PHE A 107 16.61 3.15 2.81
CA PHE A 107 15.71 2.34 3.61
C PHE A 107 16.41 1.11 4.16
N SER A 108 15.90 0.64 5.30
CA SER A 108 16.19 -0.67 5.84
C SER A 108 14.89 -1.46 5.94
N VAL A 109 14.90 -2.69 5.44
CA VAL A 109 13.75 -3.59 5.50
C VAL A 109 14.15 -4.82 6.31
N THR A 110 13.53 -5.00 7.47
CA THR A 110 13.87 -6.09 8.40
C THR A 110 12.84 -7.23 8.34
N GLY A 111 13.06 -8.27 9.15
CA GLY A 111 12.13 -9.38 9.29
C GLY A 111 10.74 -8.91 9.73
N GLY A 112 9.68 -9.53 9.19
CA GLY A 112 8.30 -9.10 9.45
C GLY A 112 7.80 -7.93 8.60
N GLN A 113 8.54 -7.56 7.55
CA GLN A 113 8.17 -6.46 6.63
C GLN A 113 8.09 -5.09 7.31
N LEU A 114 8.89 -4.87 8.35
CA LEU A 114 9.10 -3.52 8.91
C LEU A 114 10.06 -2.75 8.01
N VAL A 115 9.69 -1.51 7.71
CA VAL A 115 10.44 -0.59 6.87
C VAL A 115 10.82 0.62 7.72
N SER A 116 12.09 0.98 7.73
CA SER A 116 12.62 2.15 8.43
C SER A 116 13.61 2.91 7.54
N LEU A 117 14.03 4.09 8.01
CA LEU A 117 15.23 4.72 7.47
C LEU A 117 16.46 3.85 7.80
N SER A 118 17.48 3.88 6.94
CA SER A 118 18.73 3.15 7.16
C SER A 118 19.56 3.68 8.34
N THR A 119 19.26 4.87 8.82
CA THR A 119 19.85 5.47 10.03
C THR A 119 19.28 4.93 11.34
N VAL A 120 18.23 4.10 11.29
CA VAL A 120 17.58 3.53 12.47
C VAL A 120 18.27 2.22 12.86
N GLU A 121 18.90 2.20 14.03
CA GLU A 121 19.69 1.05 14.51
C GLU A 121 18.84 -0.17 14.90
N ASP A 122 17.72 0.03 15.62
CA ASP A 122 16.81 -1.05 16.02
C ASP A 122 15.35 -0.72 15.68
N PRO A 123 14.92 -1.01 14.43
CA PRO A 123 13.56 -0.73 13.97
C PRO A 123 12.48 -1.52 14.74
N ALA A 124 12.79 -2.74 15.19
CA ALA A 124 11.82 -3.62 15.82
C ALA A 124 11.49 -3.11 17.23
N ASP A 125 12.50 -2.81 18.05
CA ASP A 125 12.31 -2.27 19.39
C ASP A 125 11.55 -0.92 19.35
N LEU A 126 11.90 -0.03 18.42
CA LEU A 126 11.19 1.24 18.22
C LEU A 126 9.71 1.03 17.89
N PHE A 127 9.40 0.11 16.98
CA PHE A 127 8.02 -0.21 16.62
C PHE A 127 7.25 -0.76 17.82
N PHE A 128 7.80 -1.75 18.55
CA PHE A 128 7.13 -2.34 19.71
C PHE A 128 6.94 -1.35 20.86
N ARG A 129 7.92 -0.48 21.13
CA ARG A 129 7.79 0.58 22.14
C ARG A 129 6.65 1.54 21.80
N ARG A 130 6.50 1.89 20.52
CA ARG A 130 5.40 2.75 20.06
C ARG A 130 4.05 2.08 20.27
N ILE A 131 3.89 0.82 19.87
CA ILE A 131 2.64 0.07 20.09
C ILE A 131 2.33 -0.08 21.59
N ALA A 132 3.32 -0.33 22.42
CA ALA A 132 3.14 -0.42 23.88
C ALA A 132 2.65 0.89 24.50
N ARG A 133 3.11 2.04 24.00
CA ARG A 133 2.66 3.37 24.45
C ARG A 133 1.21 3.67 24.03
N MET A 134 0.76 3.17 22.88
CA MET A 134 -0.62 3.37 22.40
C MET A 134 -1.68 2.55 23.15
N LYS A 135 -1.26 1.54 23.93
CA LYS A 135 -2.16 0.70 24.74
C LYS A 135 -2.39 1.22 26.16
N LYS A 136 -1.74 2.32 26.55
CA LYS A 136 -1.99 3.04 27.80
C LYS A 136 -2.93 4.21 27.54
#